data_AF-A0A7X9MF96-F1
#
_entry.id   AF-A0A7X9MF96-F1
#
_cell.length_a   1.000
_cell.length_b   1.000
_cell.length_c   1.000
_cell.angle_alpha   90.00
_cell.angle_beta   90.00
_cell.angle_gamma   90.00
#
_symmetry.space_group_name_H-M   'P 1'
#
loop_
_entity.id
_entity.type
_entity.pdbx_description
1 polymer ?
#
loop_
_entity_poly.entity_id
_entity_poly.type
_entity_poly.pdbx_seq_one_letter_code
_entity_poly.pdbx_strand_id
1 'polypeptide(L)'
;MFNLSIQQTELKELEATVEKLEKLQQQFQDSPDIALPYAMILVNLSTEQTELKEWKATAEKLEKLQQQFQDSPDIALPYARILFDLSTEQTELKELETTAEKLEKLQQQFQDSPDIALPYARI
;
A
#
# COMPACT_ATOMS: atom_id res chain seq x y z
N MET A 1 -26.05 -13.08 6.74
CA MET A 1 -26.32 -11.65 6.52
C MET A 1 -25.05 -10.90 6.86
N PHE A 2 -24.44 -10.23 5.88
CA PHE A 2 -23.30 -9.34 6.13
C PHE A 2 -23.82 -8.09 6.84
N ASN A 3 -23.27 -7.73 8.00
CA ASN A 3 -23.73 -6.56 8.73
C ASN A 3 -22.96 -5.32 8.25
N LEU A 4 -23.53 -4.61 7.29
CA LEU A 4 -22.96 -3.40 6.69
C LEU A 4 -22.59 -2.33 7.73
N SER A 5 -23.27 -2.29 8.87
CA SER A 5 -22.98 -1.34 9.96
C SER A 5 -21.70 -1.66 10.73
N ILE A 6 -21.30 -2.94 10.80
CA ILE A 6 -20.04 -3.35 11.45
C ILE A 6 -18.86 -2.94 10.56
N GLN A 7 -18.92 -3.28 9.27
CA GLN A 7 -17.88 -2.95 8.30
C GLN A 7 -17.67 -1.42 8.17
N GLN A 8 -18.75 -0.63 8.16
CA GLN A 8 -18.65 0.84 8.16
C GLN A 8 -18.01 1.40 9.44
N THR A 9 -18.16 0.73 10.58
CA THR A 9 -17.51 1.13 11.83
C THR A 9 -16.02 0.84 11.76
N GLU A 10 -15.65 -0.36 11.30
CA GLU A 10 -14.26 -0.79 11.13
C GLU A 10 -13.49 0.12 10.15
N LEU A 11 -14.09 0.45 8.99
CA LEU A 11 -13.47 1.36 8.02
C LEU A 11 -13.17 2.74 8.63
N LYS A 12 -14.11 3.31 9.39
CA LYS A 12 -13.91 4.62 10.05
C LYS A 12 -12.82 4.58 11.12
N GLU A 13 -12.71 3.48 11.85
CA GLU A 13 -11.65 3.30 12.84
C GLU A 13 -10.27 3.17 12.18
N LEU A 14 -10.19 2.47 11.03
CA LEU A 14 -8.98 2.40 10.19
C LEU A 14 -8.61 3.79 9.66
N GLU A 15 -9.54 4.52 9.04
CA GLU A 15 -9.32 5.88 8.52
C GLU A 15 -8.81 6.84 9.62
N ALA A 16 -9.42 6.82 10.80
CA ALA A 16 -8.99 7.65 11.92
C ALA A 16 -7.58 7.28 12.43
N THR A 17 -7.21 6.00 12.35
CA THR A 17 -5.88 5.53 12.72
C THR A 17 -4.83 5.91 11.68
N VAL A 18 -5.17 5.79 10.39
CA VAL A 18 -4.37 6.26 9.26
C VAL A 18 -4.09 7.76 9.38
N GLU A 19 -5.09 8.58 9.69
CA GLU A 19 -4.89 10.04 9.85
C GLU A 19 -3.92 10.38 10.99
N LYS A 20 -4.01 9.66 12.12
CA LYS A 20 -3.10 9.86 13.26
C LYS A 20 -1.68 9.44 12.92
N LEU A 21 -1.49 8.28 12.30
CA LEU A 21 -0.18 7.78 11.89
C LEU A 21 0.42 8.62 10.76
N GLU A 22 -0.39 9.15 9.85
CA GLU A 22 0.05 10.08 8.80
C GLU A 22 0.61 11.37 9.42
N LYS A 23 -0.08 11.97 10.39
CA LYS A 23 0.42 13.14 11.13
C LYS A 23 1.71 12.83 11.88
N LEU A 24 1.80 11.66 12.49
CA LEU A 24 2.99 11.22 13.21
C LEU A 24 4.17 11.01 12.25
N GLN A 25 3.93 10.36 11.10
CA GLN A 25 4.93 10.16 10.05
C GLN A 25 5.41 11.50 9.49
N GLN A 26 4.53 12.48 9.29
CA GLN A 26 4.92 13.82 8.84
C GLN A 26 5.82 14.55 9.85
N GLN A 27 5.65 14.30 11.15
CA GLN A 27 6.49 14.88 12.22
C GLN A 27 7.84 14.15 12.37
N PHE A 28 7.85 12.84 12.14
CA PHE A 28 9.01 11.97 12.34
C PHE A 28 9.33 11.21 11.05
N GLN A 29 9.58 11.95 9.98
CA GLN A 29 9.64 11.40 8.62
C GLN A 29 10.69 10.28 8.52
N ASP A 30 11.84 10.42 9.18
CA ASP A 30 12.94 9.46 9.10
C ASP A 30 12.83 8.30 10.10
N SER A 31 11.71 8.15 10.82
CA SER A 31 11.53 7.08 11.83
C SER A 31 10.96 5.80 11.21
N PRO A 32 11.74 4.71 11.12
CA PRO A 32 11.23 3.42 10.65
C PRO A 32 10.13 2.87 11.57
N ASP A 33 10.24 3.15 12.88
CA ASP A 33 9.30 2.71 13.91
C ASP A 33 7.90 3.34 13.75
N ILE A 34 7.78 4.43 12.98
CA ILE A 34 6.51 5.08 12.64
C ILE A 34 6.10 4.73 11.22
N ALA A 35 7.06 4.71 10.29
CA ALA A 35 6.82 4.40 8.89
C ALA A 35 6.24 3.00 8.71
N LEU A 36 6.75 2.00 9.42
CA LEU A 36 6.27 0.61 9.28
C LEU A 36 4.82 0.45 9.77
N PRO A 37 4.43 0.86 10.99
CA PRO A 37 3.01 0.84 11.39
C PRO A 37 2.11 1.63 10.45
N TYR A 38 2.58 2.76 9.93
CA TYR A 38 1.81 3.55 8.96
C TYR A 38 1.62 2.80 7.64
N ALA A 39 2.65 2.15 7.11
CA ALA A 39 2.55 1.31 5.93
C ALA A 39 1.60 0.12 6.14
N MET A 40 1.66 -0.54 7.30
CA MET A 40 0.81 -1.69 7.61
C MET A 40 -0.67 -1.30 7.73
N ILE A 41 -0.98 -0.17 8.39
CA ILE A 41 -2.39 0.27 8.50
C ILE A 41 -2.96 0.67 7.14
N LEU A 42 -2.13 1.19 6.22
CA LEU A 42 -2.56 1.50 4.86
C LEU A 42 -2.95 0.24 4.08
N VAL A 43 -2.22 -0.87 4.26
CA VAL A 43 -2.60 -2.18 3.67
C VAL A 43 -3.90 -2.71 4.30
N ASN A 44 -4.08 -2.57 5.61
CA ASN A 44 -5.35 -2.97 6.24
C ASN A 44 -6.52 -2.09 5.78
N LEU A 45 -6.28 -0.80 5.53
CA LEU A 45 -7.29 0.07 4.95
C LEU A 45 -7.67 -0.40 3.55
N SER A 46 -6.70 -0.80 2.71
CA SER A 46 -6.97 -1.21 1.34
C SER A 46 -7.81 -2.48 1.21
N THR A 47 -7.81 -3.36 2.21
CA THR A 47 -8.69 -4.54 2.21
C THR A 47 -10.16 -4.20 2.44
N GLU A 48 -10.45 -3.02 2.99
CA GLU A 48 -11.81 -2.51 3.21
C GLU A 48 -12.25 -1.45 2.18
N GLN A 49 -11.32 -0.95 1.38
CA GLN A 49 -11.60 -0.02 0.27
C GLN A 49 -12.36 -0.71 -0.85
N THR A 50 -13.16 0.06 -1.58
CA THR A 50 -14.00 -0.48 -2.67
C THR A 50 -13.96 0.37 -3.94
N GLU A 51 -13.38 1.55 -3.90
CA GLU A 51 -13.30 2.44 -5.05
C GLU A 51 -11.86 2.61 -5.57
N LEU A 52 -11.67 2.59 -6.90
CA LEU A 52 -10.38 2.80 -7.57
C LEU A 52 -9.59 4.01 -7.04
N LYS A 53 -10.29 5.10 -6.74
CA LYS A 53 -9.69 6.33 -6.21
C LYS A 53 -9.08 6.15 -4.81
N GLU A 54 -9.65 5.27 -3.99
CA GLU A 54 -9.19 4.99 -2.63
C GLU A 54 -7.90 4.17 -2.68
N TRP A 55 -7.86 3.10 -3.49
CA TRP A 55 -6.64 2.32 -3.71
C TRP A 55 -5.52 3.16 -4.32
N LYS A 56 -5.82 4.03 -5.29
CA LYS A 56 -4.84 4.98 -5.86
C LYS A 56 -4.26 5.89 -4.77
N ALA A 57 -5.10 6.47 -3.90
CA ALA A 57 -4.63 7.32 -2.80
C ALA A 57 -3.76 6.56 -1.79
N THR A 58 -4.13 5.31 -1.45
CA THR A 58 -3.33 4.45 -0.59
C THR A 58 -1.99 4.09 -1.23
N ALA A 59 -1.97 3.77 -2.53
CA ALA A 59 -0.77 3.48 -3.30
C ALA A 59 0.18 4.68 -3.36
N GLU A 60 -0.34 5.90 -3.53
CA GLU A 60 0.47 7.13 -3.50
C GLU A 60 1.12 7.39 -2.13
N LYS A 61 0.40 7.10 -1.03
CA LYS A 61 0.96 7.22 0.33
C LYS A 61 2.10 6.21 0.55
N LEU A 62 1.90 4.96 0.13
CA LEU A 62 2.92 3.91 0.21
C LEU A 62 4.10 4.16 -0.74
N GLU A 63 3.87 4.74 -1.92
CA GLU A 63 4.93 5.14 -2.84
C GLU A 63 5.84 6.20 -2.23
N LYS A 64 5.28 7.21 -1.56
CA LYS A 64 6.06 8.23 -0.84
C LYS A 64 6.89 7.62 0.28
N LEU A 65 6.31 6.69 1.06
CA LEU A 65 7.05 5.96 2.08
C LEU A 65 8.17 5.12 1.46
N GLN A 66 7.90 4.40 0.37
CA GLN A 66 8.92 3.59 -0.29
C GLN A 66 10.05 4.46 -0.86
N GLN A 67 9.76 5.63 -1.41
CA GLN A 67 10.81 6.55 -1.86
C GLN A 67 11.67 7.05 -0.70
N GLN A 68 11.07 7.27 0.47
CA GLN A 68 11.80 7.70 1.67
C GLN A 68 12.63 6.57 2.28
N PHE A 69 12.10 5.35 2.31
CA PHE A 69 12.73 4.16 2.88
C PHE A 69 13.10 3.16 1.78
N GLN A 70 13.75 3.65 0.72
CA GLN A 70 13.99 2.89 -0.51
C GLN A 70 14.65 1.53 -0.25
N ASP A 71 15.55 1.43 0.71
CA ASP A 71 16.31 0.20 1.01
C ASP A 71 15.60 -0.71 2.03
N SER A 72 14.39 -0.35 2.48
CA SER A 72 13.63 -1.11 3.47
C SER A 72 12.71 -2.15 2.82
N PRO A 73 13.01 -3.46 2.95
CA PRO A 73 12.10 -4.50 2.46
C PRO A 73 10.75 -4.49 3.20
N ASP A 74 10.75 -4.05 4.46
CA ASP A 74 9.54 -3.98 5.29
C ASP A 74 8.55 -2.90 4.82
N ILE A 75 9.02 -1.89 4.09
CA ILE A 75 8.17 -0.87 3.45
C ILE A 75 7.86 -1.25 2.00
N ALA A 76 8.82 -1.86 1.30
CA ALA A 76 8.65 -2.33 -0.08
C ALA A 76 7.54 -3.38 -0.19
N LEU A 77 7.40 -4.29 0.79
CA LEU A 77 6.37 -5.31 0.78
C LEU A 77 4.94 -4.74 0.85
N PRO A 78 4.58 -3.85 1.80
CA PRO A 78 3.31 -3.13 1.77
C PRO A 78 3.04 -2.40 0.45
N TYR A 79 4.06 -1.75 -0.12
CA TYR A 79 3.90 -1.05 -1.39
C TYR A 79 3.64 -2.01 -2.56
N ALA A 80 4.33 -3.15 -2.62
CA ALA A 80 4.09 -4.18 -3.62
C ALA A 80 2.68 -4.78 -3.49
N ARG A 81 2.16 -4.95 -2.26
CA ARG A 81 0.79 -5.45 -2.02
C ARG A 81 -0.27 -4.50 -2.55
N ILE A 82 -0.19 -3.20 -2.22
CA ILE A 82 -1.19 -2.23 -2.72
C ILE A 82 -1.14 -2.08 -4.24
N LEU A 83 0.05 -2.20 -4.85
CA LEU A 83 0.17 -2.19 -6.31
C LEU A 83 -0.53 -3.40 -6.94
N PHE A 84 -0.40 -4.58 -6.33
CA PHE A 84 -1.14 -5.76 -6.78
C PHE A 84 -2.66 -5.58 -6.62
N ASP A 85 -3.13 -5.13 -5.45
CA ASP A 85 -4.57 -4.89 -5.23
C ASP A 85 -5.10 -3.82 -6.21
N LEU A 86 -4.33 -2.75 -6.46
CA LEU A 86 -4.69 -1.74 -7.45
C LEU A 86 -4.78 -2.34 -8.87
N SER A 87 -3.88 -3.26 -9.21
CA SER A 87 -3.87 -3.90 -10.54
C SER A 87 -5.09 -4.76 -10.81
N THR A 88 -5.69 -5.37 -9.78
CA THR A 88 -6.91 -6.20 -9.96
C THR A 88 -8.14 -5.36 -10.26
N GLU A 89 -8.10 -4.07 -9.91
CA GLU A 89 -9.19 -3.11 -10.09
C GLU A 89 -8.98 -2.18 -11.31
N GLN A 90 -7.76 -2.12 -11.86
CA GLN A 90 -7.43 -1.34 -13.05
C GLN A 90 -8.01 -1.98 -14.32
N THR A 91 -8.65 -1.17 -15.16
CA THR A 91 -9.22 -1.62 -16.44
C THR A 91 -8.52 -1.02 -17.65
N GLU A 92 -7.77 0.08 -17.47
CA GLU A 92 -7.02 0.72 -18.54
C GLU A 92 -5.63 0.09 -18.67
N LEU A 93 -5.28 -0.39 -19.86
CA LEU A 93 -4.01 -1.06 -20.14
C LEU A 93 -2.80 -0.21 -19.71
N LYS A 94 -2.81 1.10 -20.00
CA LYS A 94 -1.70 1.99 -19.63
C LYS A 94 -1.52 2.12 -18.12
N GLU A 95 -2.61 2.10 -17.35
CA GLU A 95 -2.53 2.14 -15.90
C GLU A 95 -1.94 0.83 -15.36
N LEU A 96 -2.36 -0.31 -15.92
CA LEU A 96 -1.83 -1.63 -15.57
C LEU A 96 -0.34 -1.76 -15.91
N GLU A 97 0.09 -1.32 -17.10
CA GLU A 97 1.50 -1.28 -17.51
C GLU A 97 2.34 -0.45 -16.52
N THR A 98 1.83 0.71 -16.09
CA THR A 98 2.51 1.56 -15.10
C THR A 98 2.65 0.87 -13.75
N THR A 99 1.62 0.15 -13.30
CA THR A 99 1.66 -0.64 -12.06
C THR A 99 2.64 -1.80 -12.16
N ALA A 100 2.66 -2.51 -13.29
CA ALA A 100 3.59 -3.61 -13.55
C ALA A 100 5.05 -3.13 -13.57
N GLU A 101 5.35 -1.98 -14.18
CA GLU A 101 6.70 -1.38 -14.16
C GLU A 101 7.17 -1.04 -12.74
N LYS A 102 6.26 -0.55 -11.88
CA LYS A 102 6.58 -0.27 -10.47
C LYS A 102 6.90 -1.56 -9.71
N LEU A 103 6.11 -2.61 -9.92
CA LEU A 103 6.35 -3.93 -9.33
C LEU A 103 7.65 -4.57 -9.83
N GLU A 104 7.96 -4.46 -11.12
CA GLU A 104 9.22 -4.93 -11.70
C GLU A 104 10.41 -4.24 -11.05
N LYS A 105 10.36 -2.91 -10.88
CA LYS A 105 11.43 -2.16 -10.20
C LYS A 105 11.66 -2.62 -8.77
N LEU A 106 10.59 -2.87 -8.01
CA LEU A 106 10.71 -3.42 -6.66
C LEU A 106 11.33 -4.83 -6.66
N GLN A 107 10.89 -5.69 -7.57
CA GLN A 107 11.45 -7.04 -7.73
C GLN A 107 12.95 -7.01 -8.09
N GLN A 108 13.35 -6.09 -8.97
CA GLN A 108 14.76 -5.90 -9.34
C GLN A 108 15.59 -5.33 -8.18
N GLN A 109 15.01 -4.51 -7.31
CA GLN A 109 15.69 -3.95 -6.15
C GLN A 109 15.84 -4.98 -5.02
N PHE A 110 14.83 -5.82 -4.79
CA PHE A 110 14.78 -6.81 -3.72
C PHE A 110 14.77 -8.24 -4.27
N GLN A 111 15.77 -8.59 -5.09
CA GLN A 111 15.83 -9.85 -5.86
C GLN A 111 15.77 -11.11 -4.99
N ASP A 112 16.27 -11.02 -3.76
CA ASP A 112 16.31 -12.12 -2.79
C ASP A 112 15.05 -12.20 -1.89
N SER A 113 14.02 -11.40 -2.18
CA SER A 113 12.76 -11.37 -1.42
C SER A 113 11.60 -11.94 -2.26
N PRO A 114 11.27 -13.25 -2.10
CA PRO A 114 10.17 -13.87 -2.82
C PRO A 114 8.82 -13.18 -2.60
N ASP A 115 8.59 -12.66 -1.40
CA ASP A 115 7.33 -12.00 -1.06
C ASP A 115 7.15 -10.66 -1.80
N ILE A 116 8.24 -9.95 -2.11
CA ILE A 116 8.21 -8.71 -2.91
C ILE A 116 8.09 -9.04 -4.40
N ALA A 117 8.70 -10.15 -4.85
CA ALA A 117 8.63 -10.58 -6.24
C ALA A 117 7.27 -11.19 -6.62
N LEU A 118 6.55 -11.80 -5.67
CA LEU A 118 5.30 -12.52 -5.93
C LEU A 118 4.20 -11.64 -6.57
N PRO A 119 3.93 -10.40 -6.13
CA PRO A 119 3.04 -9.46 -6.81
C PRO A 119 3.29 -9.31 -8.31
N TYR A 120 4.55 -9.10 -8.72
CA TYR A 120 4.92 -8.94 -10.13
C TYR A 120 4.68 -10.22 -10.94
N ALA A 121 4.89 -11.39 -10.33
CA ALA A 121 4.66 -12.67 -11.00
C ALA A 121 3.17 -13.00 -11.23
N ARG A 122 2.25 -12.25 -10.61
CA ARG A 122 0.81 -12.53 -10.60
C ARG A 122 -0.05 -11.49 -11.33
N ILE A 123 0.54 -10.37 -11.75
CA ILE A 123 -0.11 -9.32 -12.55
C ILE A 123 -0.10 -9.68 -14.03
#